data_AF-A0A416HQM3-F1
#
_entry.id   AF-A0A416HQM3-F1
#
_cell.length_a   1.000
_cell.length_b   1.000
_cell.length_c   1.000
_cell.angle_alpha   90.00
_cell.angle_beta   90.00
_cell.angle_gamma   90.00
#
_symmetry.space_group_name_H-M   'P 1'
#
loop_
_entity.id
_entity.type
_entity.pdbx_description
1 polymer ?
#
loop_
_entity_poly.entity_id
_entity_poly.type
_entity_poly.pdbx_seq_one_letter_code
_entity_poly.pdbx_strand_id
1 'polypeptide(L)'
;MKEKIVTEQNIARFEKELKKSEKTPNTIHKYVRDVRKLQTYADGRGLTRDLMIAYKKELEEQGGYKANSINSFLTAINRFCIVMKWNDLCIKTIKVQRTAFENEEKS
;
A
#
# COMPACT_ATOMS: atom_id res chain seq x y z
N MET A 1 0.58 24.27 2.93
CA MET A 1 1.12 22.91 2.72
C MET A 1 0.27 22.24 1.64
N LYS A 2 0.86 21.54 0.67
CA LYS A 2 0.07 20.77 -0.30
C LYS A 2 -0.49 19.54 0.40
N GLU A 3 -1.80 19.35 0.33
CA GLU A 3 -2.46 18.17 0.89
C GLU A 3 -1.99 16.91 0.14
N LYS A 4 -1.69 15.85 0.89
CA LYS A 4 -1.16 14.58 0.35
C LYS A 4 -2.31 13.68 -0.08
N ILE A 5 -3.08 14.10 -1.08
CA ILE A 5 -4.29 13.40 -1.51
C ILE A 5 -3.94 12.34 -2.57
N VAL A 6 -4.50 11.14 -2.43
CA VAL A 6 -4.40 10.11 -3.46
C VAL A 6 -5.35 10.46 -4.60
N THR A 7 -4.80 10.82 -5.75
CA THR A 7 -5.56 11.16 -6.96
C THR A 7 -5.23 10.20 -8.09
N GLU A 8 -6.09 10.12 -9.10
CA GLU A 8 -5.83 9.31 -10.30
C GLU A 8 -4.51 9.70 -10.99
N GLN A 9 -4.14 10.98 -10.97
CA GLN A 9 -2.86 11.45 -11.52
C GLN A 9 -1.67 10.87 -10.75
N ASN A 10 -1.76 10.81 -9.42
CA ASN A 10 -0.73 10.20 -8.58
C ASN A 10 -0.67 8.68 -8.83
N ILE A 11 -1.80 8.00 -8.97
CA ILE A 11 -1.84 6.56 -9.30
C ILE A 11 -1.21 6.27 -10.67
N ALA A 12 -1.54 7.06 -11.70
CA ALA A 12 -0.95 6.92 -13.02
C ALA A 12 0.58 7.16 -13.01
N ARG A 13 1.03 8.15 -12.24
CA ARG A 13 2.47 8.39 -12.04
C ARG A 13 3.13 7.21 -11.34
N PHE A 14 2.49 6.65 -10.32
CA PHE A 14 2.98 5.47 -9.61
C PHE A 14 3.11 4.25 -10.53
N GLU A 15 2.09 3.98 -11.33
CA GLU A 15 2.10 2.89 -12.32
C GLU A 15 3.27 3.03 -13.31
N LYS A 16 3.50 4.25 -13.82
CA LYS A 16 4.63 4.55 -14.72
C LYS A 16 5.98 4.29 -14.06
N GLU A 17 6.14 4.66 -12.79
CA GLU A 17 7.37 4.39 -12.04
C GLU A 17 7.58 2.90 -11.76
N LEU A 18 6.52 2.12 -11.54
CA LEU A 18 6.63 0.67 -11.41
C LEU A 18 7.04 0.00 -12.72
N LYS A 19 6.50 0.46 -13.87
CA LYS A 19 6.93 0.01 -15.20
C LYS A 19 8.40 0.28 -15.46
N LYS A 20 8.89 1.48 -15.10
CA LYS A 20 10.33 1.83 -15.18
C LYS A 20 11.20 1.00 -14.24
N SER A 21 10.66 0.54 -13.12
CA SER A 21 11.34 -0.33 -12.16
C SER A 21 11.30 -1.82 -12.55
N GLU A 22 10.92 -2.13 -13.80
CA GLU A 22 10.84 -3.48 -14.37
C GLU A 22 9.98 -4.45 -13.55
N LYS A 23 8.93 -3.94 -12.90
CA LYS A 23 7.97 -4.79 -12.18
C LYS A 23 7.08 -5.53 -13.18
N THR A 24 6.74 -6.77 -12.84
CA THR A 24 5.80 -7.56 -13.65
C THR A 24 4.41 -6.91 -13.68
N PRO A 25 3.65 -7.08 -14.77
CA PRO A 25 2.29 -6.55 -14.87
C PRO A 25 1.38 -6.96 -13.70
N ASN A 26 1.50 -8.20 -13.23
CA ASN A 26 0.76 -8.69 -12.07
C ASN A 26 1.10 -7.91 -10.79
N THR A 27 2.37 -7.62 -10.55
CA THR A 27 2.80 -6.82 -9.38
C THR A 27 2.30 -5.38 -9.49
N ILE A 28 2.34 -4.81 -10.70
CA ILE A 28 1.84 -3.46 -10.97
C ILE A 28 0.35 -3.36 -10.68
N HIS A 29 -0.47 -4.26 -11.26
CA HIS A 29 -1.91 -4.28 -11.04
C HIS A 29 -2.26 -4.47 -9.56
N LYS A 30 -1.57 -5.39 -8.88
CA LYS A 30 -1.73 -5.60 -7.44
C LYS A 30 -1.46 -4.31 -6.67
N TYR A 31 -0.33 -3.66 -6.90
CA TYR A 31 0.05 -2.45 -6.17
C TYR A 31 -0.90 -1.27 -6.46
N VAL A 32 -1.32 -1.11 -7.72
CA VAL A 32 -2.31 -0.09 -8.10
C VAL A 32 -3.64 -0.36 -7.40
N ARG A 33 -4.12 -1.61 -7.37
CA ARG A 33 -5.35 -1.98 -6.66
C ARG A 33 -5.26 -1.68 -5.16
N ASP A 34 -4.12 -1.99 -4.56
CA ASP A 34 -3.87 -1.77 -3.13
C ASP A 34 -3.86 -0.27 -2.78
N VAL A 35 -3.27 0.57 -3.64
CA VAL A 35 -3.30 2.03 -3.50
C VAL A 35 -4.72 2.58 -3.73
N ARG A 36 -5.48 2.03 -4.68
CA ARG A 36 -6.89 2.42 -4.88
C ARG A 36 -7.75 2.12 -3.65
N LYS A 37 -7.53 1.00 -2.95
CA LYS A 37 -8.22 0.74 -1.68
C LYS A 37 -7.91 1.81 -0.63
N LEU A 38 -6.64 2.23 -0.53
CA LEU A 38 -6.26 3.34 0.35
C LEU A 38 -6.94 4.66 -0.08
N GLN A 39 -7.05 4.93 -1.38
CA GLN A 39 -7.76 6.10 -1.91
C GLN A 39 -9.24 6.08 -1.50
N THR A 40 -9.92 4.95 -1.65
CA THR A 40 -11.31 4.78 -1.22
C THR A 40 -11.45 4.96 0.29
N TYR A 41 -10.54 4.39 1.08
CA TYR A 41 -10.54 4.56 2.53
C TYR A 41 -10.31 6.03 2.94
N ALA A 42 -9.37 6.70 2.26
CA ALA A 42 -9.11 8.11 2.48
C ALA A 42 -10.30 8.99 2.10
N ASP A 43 -11.14 8.54 1.17
CA ASP A 43 -12.38 9.23 0.76
C ASP A 43 -12.13 10.71 0.40
N GLY A 44 -11.09 10.95 -0.42
CA GLY A 44 -10.65 12.29 -0.81
C GLY A 44 -9.92 13.09 0.28
N ARG A 45 -9.80 12.57 1.51
CA ARG A 45 -9.02 13.22 2.59
C ARG A 45 -7.52 13.15 2.29
N GLY A 46 -6.78 14.15 2.77
CA GLY A 46 -5.32 14.15 2.74
C GLY A 46 -4.77 13.00 3.58
N LEU A 47 -3.77 12.28 3.05
CA LEU A 47 -3.09 11.25 3.81
C LEU A 47 -2.28 11.89 4.94
N THR A 48 -2.54 11.42 6.15
CA THR A 48 -1.78 11.73 7.36
C THR A 48 -1.24 10.43 7.97
N ARG A 49 -0.27 10.56 8.88
CA ARG A 49 0.25 9.40 9.59
C ARG A 49 -0.84 8.67 10.38
N ASP A 50 -1.76 9.41 10.99
CA ASP A 50 -2.87 8.85 11.75
C ASP A 50 -3.84 8.07 10.87
N LEU A 51 -4.17 8.58 9.67
CA LEU A 51 -5.00 7.88 8.70
C LEU A 51 -4.35 6.56 8.25
N MET A 52 -3.03 6.57 8.03
CA MET A 52 -2.27 5.38 7.66
C MET A 52 -2.27 4.32 8.77
N ILE A 53 -2.14 4.74 10.03
CA ILE A 53 -2.22 3.86 11.20
C ILE A 53 -3.64 3.29 11.36
N ALA A 54 -4.67 4.14 11.22
CA ALA A 54 -6.07 3.72 11.28
C ALA A 54 -6.41 2.71 10.17
N TYR A 55 -5.95 2.96 8.94
CA TYR A 55 -6.12 2.03 7.82
C TYR A 55 -5.45 0.67 8.09
N LYS A 56 -4.23 0.67 8.62
CA LYS A 56 -3.55 -0.57 9.02
C LYS A 56 -4.37 -1.33 10.05
N LYS A 57 -4.86 -0.64 11.08
CA LYS A 57 -5.66 -1.25 12.15
C LYS A 57 -6.96 -1.84 11.60
N GLU A 58 -7.62 -1.14 10.68
CA GLU A 58 -8.81 -1.66 9.99
C GLU A 58 -8.51 -2.94 9.21
N LEU A 59 -7.37 -3.01 8.50
CA LEU A 59 -6.96 -4.23 7.80
C LEU A 59 -6.70 -5.41 8.75
N GLU A 60 -6.20 -5.13 9.95
CA GLU A 60 -6.00 -6.13 11.02
C GLU A 60 -7.34 -6.58 11.63
N GLU A 61 -8.27 -5.65 11.84
CA GLU A 61 -9.57 -5.89 12.49
C GLU A 61 -10.63 -6.48 11.55
N GLN A 62 -10.56 -6.23 10.23
CA GLN A 62 -11.48 -6.79 9.24
C GLN A 62 -11.47 -8.33 9.20
N GLY A 63 -10.47 -8.99 9.79
CA GLY A 63 -10.41 -10.45 9.95
C GLY A 63 -10.23 -11.26 8.65
N GLY A 64 -10.35 -10.61 7.49
CA GLY A 64 -10.27 -11.26 6.17
C GLY A 64 -8.86 -11.37 5.57
N TYR A 65 -7.85 -10.70 6.15
CA TYR A 65 -6.49 -10.68 5.61
C TYR A 65 -5.48 -11.35 6.54
N LYS A 66 -4.65 -12.24 5.97
CA LYS A 66 -3.47 -12.76 6.67
C LYS A 66 -2.43 -11.64 6.84
N ALA A 67 -1.62 -11.71 7.89
CA ALA A 67 -0.58 -10.70 8.13
C ALA A 67 0.41 -10.53 6.95
N ASN A 68 0.69 -11.59 6.19
CA ASN A 68 1.48 -11.51 4.95
C ASN A 68 0.78 -10.69 3.86
N SER A 69 -0.54 -10.82 3.72
CA SER A 69 -1.34 -10.02 2.79
C SER A 69 -1.30 -8.56 3.20
N ILE A 70 -1.53 -8.25 4.49
CA ILE A 70 -1.44 -6.89 5.03
C ILE A 70 -0.05 -6.31 4.79
N ASN A 71 1.02 -7.08 5.02
CA ASN A 71 2.38 -6.64 4.73
C ASN A 71 2.60 -6.33 3.24
N SER A 72 1.99 -7.10 2.34
CA SER A 72 2.01 -6.79 0.90
C SER A 72 1.28 -5.48 0.59
N PHE A 73 0.11 -5.23 1.19
CA PHE A 73 -0.62 -3.95 1.06
C PHE A 73 0.24 -2.78 1.55
N LEU A 74 0.80 -2.90 2.76
CA LEU A 74 1.65 -1.88 3.37
C LEU A 74 2.90 -1.61 2.55
N THR A 75 3.48 -2.65 1.92
CA THR A 75 4.64 -2.50 1.04
C THR A 75 4.29 -1.71 -0.22
N ALA A 76 3.14 -2.00 -0.85
CA ALA A 76 2.66 -1.24 -2.02
C ALA A 76 2.44 0.25 -1.67
N ILE A 77 1.80 0.50 -0.53
CA ILE A 77 1.51 1.86 -0.05
C ILE A 77 2.80 2.61 0.29
N ASN A 78 3.73 1.99 1.03
CA ASN A 78 5.02 2.63 1.34
C ASN A 78 5.79 2.96 0.05
N ARG A 79 5.76 2.06 -0.94
CA ARG A 79 6.39 2.32 -2.25
C ARG A 79 5.73 3.50 -2.97
N PHE A 80 4.41 3.62 -2.91
CA PHE A 80 3.67 4.76 -3.42
C PHE A 80 4.09 6.07 -2.72
N CYS A 81 4.14 6.07 -1.38
CA CYS A 81 4.61 7.21 -0.60
C CYS A 81 6.03 7.65 -1.01
N ILE A 82 6.96 6.71 -1.19
CA ILE A 82 8.32 7.00 -1.65
C ILE A 82 8.31 7.68 -3.03
N VAL A 83 7.54 7.14 -3.99
CA VAL A 83 7.43 7.72 -5.34
C VAL A 83 6.86 9.15 -5.28
N MET A 84 5.90 9.41 -4.39
CA MET A 84 5.31 10.74 -4.18
C MET A 84 6.17 11.66 -3.30
N LYS A 85 7.31 11.18 -2.79
CA LYS A 85 8.18 11.88 -1.83
C LYS A 85 7.50 12.17 -0.48
N TRP A 86 6.54 11.33 -0.09
CA TRP A 86 5.83 11.38 1.20
C TRP A 86 6.41 10.38 2.19
N ASN A 87 7.74 10.34 2.31
CA ASN A 87 8.45 9.35 3.13
C ASN A 87 8.07 9.40 4.62
N ASP A 88 7.55 10.53 5.09
CA ASP A 88 7.05 10.73 6.44
C ASP A 88 5.76 9.97 6.75
N LEU A 89 5.03 9.55 5.71
CA LEU A 89 3.81 8.73 5.81
C LEU A 89 4.09 7.23 5.79
N CYS A 90 5.34 6.80 5.55
CA CYS A 90 5.68 5.38 5.52
C CYS A 90 5.46 4.75 6.90
N ILE A 91 4.71 3.65 6.93
CA ILE A 91 4.37 2.92 8.17
C ILE A 91 5.05 1.56 8.24
N LYS A 92 5.26 1.08 9.47
CA LYS A 92 5.88 -0.24 9.71
C LYS A 92 4.90 -1.36 9.38
N THR A 93 5.43 -2.38 8.70
CA THR A 93 4.74 -3.66 8.47
C THR A 93 4.50 -4.40 9.79
N ILE A 94 3.56 -5.34 9.78
CA ILE A 94 3.29 -6.22 10.90
C ILE A 94 4.47 -7.17 11.06
N LYS A 95 5.03 -7.22 12.27
CA LYS A 95 6.12 -8.12 12.61
C LYS A 95 5.56 -9.53 12.77
N VAL A 96 5.48 -10.26 11.66
CA VAL A 96 5.11 -11.68 11.67
C VAL A 96 6.32 -12.44 12.20
N GLN A 97 6.20 -13.09 13.36
CA GLN A 97 7.18 -14.09 13.76
C GLN A 97 7.11 -15.19 12.69
N ARG A 98 8.22 -15.41 11.96
CA ARG A 98 8.33 -16.49 10.99
C ARG A 98 8.28 -17.82 11.74
N THR A 99 7.10 -18.32 12.02
CA THR A 99 6.89 -19.76 12.08
C THR A 99 6.89 -20.22 10.63
N ALA A 100 7.77 -21.15 10.29
CA ALA A 100 7.97 -21.68 8.95
C ALA A 100 6.66 -22.22 8.39
N PHE A 101 5.95 -21.39 7.63
CA PHE A 101 4.89 -21.82 6.74
C PHE A 101 5.11 -21.09 5.43
N GLU A 102 5.98 -21.68 4.62
CA GLU A 102 5.74 -21.76 3.19
C GLU A 102 4.28 -22.17 2.98
N ASN A 103 3.49 -21.32 2.34
CA ASN A 103 2.59 -21.77 1.29
C ASN A 103 2.00 -20.57 0.55
N GLU A 104 2.09 -20.70 -0.77
CA GLU A 104 1.26 -20.07 -1.81
C GLU A 104 1.28 -18.56 -1.97
N GLU A 105 1.89 -18.11 -3.07
CA GLU A 105 1.11 -17.50 -4.17
C GLU A 105 2.05 -17.19 -5.36
N LYS A 106 2.18 -18.16 -6.27
CA LYS A 106 2.40 -17.91 -7.70
C LYS A 106 1.52 -18.91 -8.45
N SER A 107 0.31 -18.48 -8.83
CA SER A 107 -0.40 -19.02 -9.98
C SER A 107 0.09 -18.32 -11.25
#